data_AF-A0A8H3YN25-F1
#
_entry.id   AF-A0A8H3YN25-F1
#
_cell.length_a   1.000
_cell.length_b   1.000
_cell.length_c   1.000
_cell.angle_alpha   90.00
_cell.angle_beta   90.00
_cell.angle_gamma   90.00
#
_symmetry.space_group_name_H-M   'P 1'
#
loop_
_entity.id
_entity.type
_entity.pdbx_description
1 polymer ?
#
loop_
_entity_poly.entity_id
_entity_poly.type
_entity_poly.pdbx_seq_one_letter_code
_entity_poly.pdbx_strand_id
1 'polypeptide(L)'
;MTAEFTSFAGNKRTIASDTARTASFNEIPIISLKSPNAELIAQLRDACTRVGFFYIQDHDVPQEKIDKTFKIAKSFFAQEKEVKNEINYKKSRILRGYEPPAEVRTDETKKADLNEAFNWGYEKALDPERRDSDDEETGNPLPIPIYPTSPPQKRPNP
;
A
#
# COMPACT_ATOMS: atom_id res chain seq x y z
N MET A 1 -14.90 32.02 3.11
CA MET A 1 -13.50 32.32 3.47
C MET A 1 -12.65 31.16 2.98
N THR A 2 -11.73 31.41 2.06
CA THR A 2 -10.74 30.42 1.61
C THR A 2 -9.64 30.32 2.67
N ALA A 3 -9.33 29.10 3.11
CA ALA A 3 -8.24 28.85 4.03
C ALA A 3 -6.92 28.70 3.25
N GLU A 4 -5.79 29.04 3.86
CA GLU A 4 -4.46 28.93 3.24
C GLU A 4 -3.67 27.84 3.96
N PHE A 5 -3.27 26.80 3.23
CA PHE A 5 -2.35 25.78 3.72
C PHE A 5 -0.92 26.21 3.40
N THR A 6 -0.06 26.29 4.42
CA THR A 6 1.38 26.42 4.22
C THR A 6 2.02 25.08 4.52
N SER A 7 2.67 24.47 3.52
CA SER A 7 3.40 23.22 3.73
C SER A 7 4.62 23.43 4.62
N PHE A 8 5.18 22.35 5.17
CA PHE A 8 6.43 22.38 5.94
C PHE A 8 7.63 22.93 5.14
N ALA A 9 7.58 22.87 3.80
CA ALA A 9 8.59 23.47 2.92
C ALA A 9 8.33 24.96 2.61
N GLY A 10 7.32 25.58 3.23
CA GLY A 10 6.96 26.99 3.05
C GLY A 10 6.06 27.27 1.84
N ASN A 11 5.62 26.24 1.12
CA ASN A 11 4.76 26.42 -0.06
C ASN A 11 3.34 26.72 0.35
N LYS A 12 2.79 27.85 -0.11
CA LYS A 12 1.42 28.26 0.17
C LYS A 12 0.46 27.73 -0.89
N ARG A 13 -0.66 27.17 -0.45
CA ARG A 13 -1.75 26.68 -1.31
C ARG A 13 -3.07 27.19 -0.79
N THR A 14 -3.88 27.74 -1.67
CA THR A 14 -5.27 28.07 -1.36
C THR A 14 -6.06 26.78 -1.22
N ILE A 15 -6.61 26.54 -0.03
CA ILE A 15 -7.51 25.41 0.23
C ILE A 15 -8.93 25.84 -0.15
N ALA A 16 -9.58 25.04 -1.00
CA ALA A 16 -10.97 25.29 -1.40
C ALA A 16 -11.95 25.23 -0.21
N SER A 17 -11.63 24.46 0.82
CA SER A 17 -12.37 24.36 2.08
C SER A 17 -11.50 23.69 3.14
N ASP A 18 -11.38 24.29 4.33
CA ASP A 18 -10.79 23.65 5.53
C ASP A 18 -11.85 22.92 6.39
N THR A 19 -13.11 23.01 5.96
CA THR A 19 -14.18 22.18 6.51
C THR A 19 -14.23 20.88 5.70
N ALA A 20 -13.97 19.76 6.37
CA ALA A 20 -14.30 18.45 5.85
C ALA A 20 -15.78 18.44 5.50
N ARG A 21 -16.13 18.14 4.24
CA ARG A 21 -17.52 17.93 3.88
C ARG A 21 -17.99 16.67 4.60
N THR A 22 -19.08 16.76 5.36
CA THR A 22 -19.75 15.57 5.90
C THR A 22 -20.27 14.76 4.72
N ALA A 23 -19.56 13.70 4.34
CA ALA A 23 -20.03 12.75 3.36
C ALA A 23 -21.08 11.87 4.03
N SER A 24 -22.35 11.99 3.62
CA SER A 24 -23.44 11.12 4.08
C SER A 24 -23.42 9.84 3.25
N PHE A 25 -22.69 8.82 3.70
CA PHE A 25 -22.82 7.46 3.20
C PHE A 25 -23.01 6.51 4.38
N ASN A 26 -23.84 5.48 4.21
CA ASN A 26 -24.14 4.50 5.26
C ASN A 26 -23.36 3.19 5.08
N GLU A 27 -22.74 2.99 3.91
CA GLU A 27 -21.97 1.80 3.56
C GLU A 27 -20.84 2.16 2.58
N ILE A 28 -19.76 1.37 2.61
CA ILE A 28 -18.68 1.47 1.63
C ILE A 28 -19.14 0.76 0.35
N PRO A 29 -19.18 1.43 -0.81
CA PRO A 29 -19.63 0.82 -2.06
C PRO A 29 -18.84 -0.43 -2.42
N ILE A 30 -19.54 -1.45 -2.91
CA ILE A 30 -18.94 -2.64 -3.54
C ILE A 30 -19.22 -2.55 -5.05
N ILE A 31 -18.15 -2.54 -5.85
CA ILE A 31 -18.23 -2.36 -7.31
C ILE A 31 -17.72 -3.62 -7.99
N SER A 32 -18.51 -4.18 -8.92
CA SER A 32 -18.11 -5.34 -9.72
C SER A 32 -17.40 -4.90 -11.01
N LEU A 33 -16.24 -5.48 -11.31
CA LEU A 33 -15.57 -5.23 -12.61
C LEU A 33 -16.28 -5.90 -13.79
N LYS A 34 -17.26 -6.78 -13.55
CA LYS A 34 -18.08 -7.40 -14.59
C LYS A 34 -19.29 -6.56 -14.99
N SER A 35 -19.58 -5.46 -14.28
CA SER A 35 -20.64 -4.53 -14.66
C SER A 35 -20.38 -3.95 -16.06
N PRO A 36 -21.43 -3.59 -16.82
CA PRO A 36 -21.26 -2.89 -18.10
C PRO A 36 -20.41 -1.62 -17.93
N ASN A 37 -19.50 -1.36 -18.88
CA ASN A 37 -18.51 -0.27 -18.76
C ASN A 37 -19.11 1.09 -18.36
N ALA A 38 -20.26 1.46 -18.91
CA ALA A 38 -20.91 2.73 -18.59
C ALA A 38 -21.35 2.81 -17.12
N GLU A 39 -21.89 1.71 -16.59
CA GLU A 39 -22.32 1.60 -15.19
C GLU A 39 -21.11 1.57 -14.25
N LEU A 40 -20.10 0.76 -14.58
CA LEU A 40 -18.85 0.68 -13.82
C LEU A 40 -18.18 2.05 -13.68
N ILE A 41 -18.07 2.80 -14.78
CA ILE A 41 -17.48 4.16 -14.77
C ILE A 41 -18.31 5.11 -13.91
N ALA A 42 -19.64 5.03 -13.97
CA ALA A 42 -20.52 5.86 -13.15
C ALA A 42 -20.37 5.54 -11.66
N GLN A 43 -20.34 4.26 -11.30
CA GLN A 43 -20.14 3.78 -9.92
C GLN A 43 -18.78 4.20 -9.37
N LEU A 44 -17.70 4.02 -10.14
CA LEU A 44 -16.35 4.44 -9.74
C LEU A 44 -16.27 5.96 -9.54
N ARG A 45 -16.87 6.74 -10.45
CA ARG A 45 -16.91 8.20 -10.32
C ARG A 45 -17.64 8.62 -9.05
N ASP A 46 -18.81 8.06 -8.77
CA ASP A 46 -19.56 8.37 -7.57
C ASP A 46 -18.78 7.99 -6.30
N ALA A 47 -18.25 6.76 -6.25
CA ALA A 47 -17.46 6.29 -5.10
C ALA A 47 -16.23 7.19 -4.85
N CYS A 48 -15.47 7.55 -5.88
CA CYS A 48 -14.30 8.42 -5.75
C CYS A 48 -14.63 9.86 -5.32
N THR A 49 -15.78 10.40 -5.76
CA THR A 49 -16.13 11.82 -5.53
C THR A 49 -16.98 12.04 -4.28
N ARG A 50 -17.76 11.03 -3.87
CA ARG A 50 -18.69 11.12 -2.74
C ARG A 50 -18.18 10.40 -1.49
N VAL A 51 -17.53 9.25 -1.64
CA VAL A 51 -17.11 8.38 -0.50
C VAL A 51 -15.59 8.43 -0.27
N GLY A 52 -14.80 8.38 -1.34
CA GLY A 52 -13.33 8.30 -1.30
C GLY A 52 -12.77 6.90 -1.07
N PHE A 53 -13.62 5.90 -0.84
CA PHE A 53 -13.27 4.48 -0.64
C PHE A 53 -14.33 3.57 -1.27
N PHE A 54 -13.91 2.38 -1.71
CA PHE A 54 -14.78 1.32 -2.24
C PHE A 54 -14.07 -0.03 -2.17
N TYR A 55 -14.86 -1.12 -2.22
CA TYR A 55 -14.38 -2.47 -2.48
C TYR A 55 -14.61 -2.83 -3.94
N ILE A 56 -13.69 -3.62 -4.50
CA ILE A 56 -13.87 -4.24 -5.82
C ILE A 56 -14.19 -5.72 -5.64
N GLN A 57 -15.17 -6.22 -6.38
CA GLN A 57 -15.43 -7.64 -6.59
C GLN A 57 -15.26 -8.02 -8.06
N ASP A 58 -15.25 -9.32 -8.36
CA ASP A 58 -15.12 -9.83 -9.73
C ASP A 58 -13.85 -9.34 -10.46
N HIS A 59 -12.75 -9.12 -9.73
CA HIS A 59 -11.49 -8.59 -10.25
C HIS A 59 -10.58 -9.62 -10.95
N ASP A 60 -11.03 -10.86 -11.13
CA ASP A 60 -10.31 -11.99 -11.72
C ASP A 60 -8.96 -12.39 -11.06
N VAL A 61 -8.51 -11.70 -10.00
CA VAL A 61 -7.43 -12.19 -9.14
C VAL A 61 -7.81 -13.55 -8.53
N PRO A 62 -7.05 -14.64 -8.79
CA PRO A 62 -7.37 -15.97 -8.27
C PRO A 62 -7.33 -16.02 -6.74
N GLN A 63 -8.34 -16.65 -6.13
CA GLN A 63 -8.44 -16.79 -4.67
C GLN A 63 -7.19 -17.45 -4.06
N GLU A 64 -6.60 -18.44 -4.73
CA GLU A 64 -5.38 -19.11 -4.29
C GLU A 64 -4.20 -18.13 -4.08
N LYS A 65 -4.07 -17.11 -4.95
CA LYS A 65 -3.01 -16.10 -4.81
C LYS A 65 -3.24 -15.23 -3.57
N ILE A 66 -4.50 -14.87 -3.30
CA ILE A 66 -4.91 -14.09 -2.13
C ILE A 66 -4.58 -14.89 -0.86
N ASP A 67 -5.05 -16.14 -0.80
CA ASP A 67 -4.84 -17.03 0.35
C ASP A 67 -3.36 -17.29 0.61
N LYS A 68 -2.58 -17.54 -0.44
CA LYS A 68 -1.13 -17.74 -0.34
C LYS A 68 -0.42 -16.49 0.17
N THR A 69 -0.84 -15.31 -0.27
CA THR A 69 -0.26 -14.04 0.19
C THR A 69 -0.52 -13.84 1.68
N PHE A 70 -1.76 -14.02 2.14
CA PHE A 70 -2.08 -13.93 3.57
C PHE A 70 -1.38 -15.00 4.40
N LYS A 71 -1.23 -16.23 3.86
CA LYS A 71 -0.49 -17.30 4.53
C LYS A 71 0.98 -16.92 4.72
N ILE A 72 1.64 -16.40 3.69
CA ILE A 72 3.04 -15.95 3.77
C ILE A 72 3.18 -14.81 4.77
N ALA A 73 2.29 -13.81 4.72
CA ALA A 73 2.28 -12.69 5.67
C ALA A 73 2.15 -13.18 7.12
N LYS A 74 1.20 -14.08 7.41
CA LYS A 74 1.02 -14.69 8.74
C LYS A 74 2.28 -15.43 9.20
N SER A 75 2.87 -16.25 8.32
CA SER A 75 4.10 -16.97 8.62
C SER A 75 5.29 -16.03 8.87
N PHE A 76 5.35 -14.88 8.19
CA PHE A 76 6.38 -13.88 8.41
C PHE A 76 6.21 -13.20 9.78
N PHE A 77 5.02 -12.67 10.07
CA PHE A 77 4.79 -11.93 11.33
C PHE A 77 4.82 -12.82 12.58
N ALA A 78 4.62 -14.13 12.42
CA ALA A 78 4.78 -15.11 13.50
C ALA A 78 6.25 -15.44 13.85
N GLN A 79 7.23 -14.96 13.09
CA GLN A 79 8.66 -15.17 13.41
C GLN A 79 9.09 -14.32 14.61
N GLU A 80 10.18 -14.74 15.24
CA GLU A 80 10.81 -13.98 16.32
C GLU A 80 11.19 -12.57 15.88
N LYS A 81 11.12 -11.63 16.82
CA LYS A 81 11.35 -10.21 16.57
C LYS A 81 12.73 -9.95 15.95
N GLU A 82 13.73 -10.69 16.38
CA GLU A 82 15.12 -10.58 15.92
C GLU A 82 15.23 -10.91 14.44
N VAL A 83 14.54 -11.98 13.99
CA VAL A 83 14.52 -12.42 12.59
C VAL A 83 13.82 -11.38 11.72
N LYS A 84 12.66 -10.88 12.15
CA LYS A 84 11.95 -9.81 11.41
C LYS A 84 12.79 -8.53 11.30
N ASN A 85 13.57 -8.20 12.34
CA ASN A 85 14.46 -7.02 12.35
C ASN A 85 15.71 -7.15 11.48
N GLU A 86 16.02 -8.32 10.93
CA GLU A 86 17.10 -8.46 9.94
C GLU A 86 16.83 -7.56 8.72
N ILE A 87 15.57 -7.45 8.32
CA ILE A 87 15.09 -6.65 7.19
C ILE A 87 14.41 -5.33 7.63
N ASN A 88 14.84 -4.74 8.76
CA ASN A 88 14.26 -3.51 9.29
C ASN A 88 14.30 -2.35 8.26
N TYR A 89 13.18 -1.64 8.09
CA TYR A 89 13.04 -0.59 7.08
C TYR A 89 14.04 0.57 7.22
N LYS A 90 14.55 0.83 8.43
CA LYS A 90 15.59 1.85 8.68
C LYS A 90 16.93 1.50 8.03
N LYS A 91 17.16 0.23 7.67
CA LYS A 91 18.33 -0.20 6.88
C LYS A 91 18.17 0.12 5.39
N SER A 92 16.96 0.48 4.95
CA SER A 92 16.64 0.80 3.56
C SER A 92 16.58 2.31 3.33
N ARG A 93 17.30 2.79 2.31
CA ARG A 93 17.27 4.21 1.90
C ARG A 93 15.89 4.68 1.39
N ILE A 94 15.02 3.72 1.04
CA ILE A 94 13.69 3.97 0.49
C ILE A 94 12.58 3.48 1.43
N LEU A 95 12.92 3.24 2.71
CA LEU A 95 11.97 2.84 3.77
C LEU A 95 11.19 1.55 3.47
N ARG A 96 11.80 0.61 2.74
CA ARG A 96 11.26 -0.74 2.51
C ARG A 96 11.80 -1.73 3.53
N GLY A 97 10.98 -2.68 3.95
CA GLY A 97 11.31 -3.71 4.91
C GLY A 97 10.30 -3.78 6.06
N TYR A 98 10.70 -4.46 7.13
CA TYR A 98 9.91 -4.63 8.34
C TYR A 98 9.93 -3.37 9.22
N GLU A 99 8.74 -2.97 9.66
CA GLU A 99 8.49 -1.90 10.62
C GLU A 99 7.97 -2.51 11.93
N PRO A 100 8.76 -2.44 13.02
CA PRO A 100 8.35 -3.02 14.29
C PRO A 100 7.28 -2.15 14.99
N PRO A 101 6.54 -2.74 15.94
CA PRO A 101 5.54 -2.02 16.72
C PRO A 101 6.04 -0.73 17.35
N ALA A 102 5.16 0.27 17.38
CA ALA A 102 5.37 1.56 18.03
C ALA A 102 6.48 2.45 17.41
N GLU A 103 6.91 2.18 16.17
CA GLU A 103 7.88 3.05 15.48
C GLU A 103 7.25 4.25 14.77
N VAL A 104 6.03 4.13 14.25
CA VAL A 104 5.31 5.26 13.65
C VAL A 104 4.38 5.93 14.65
N ARG A 105 4.45 7.26 14.68
CA ARG A 105 3.53 8.14 15.38
C ARG A 105 2.80 9.00 14.36
N THR A 106 1.56 8.64 14.07
CA THR A 106 0.70 9.43 13.18
C THR A 106 0.32 10.77 13.81
N ASP A 107 0.34 10.85 15.15
CA ASP A 107 0.13 12.06 15.94
C ASP A 107 1.13 12.07 17.10
N GLU A 108 2.05 13.04 17.13
CA GLU A 108 3.12 13.13 18.14
C GLU A 108 2.57 13.31 19.56
N THR A 109 1.32 13.76 19.70
CA THR A 109 0.65 13.95 20.99
C THR A 109 -0.01 12.68 21.52
N LYS A 110 -0.08 11.63 20.70
CA LYS A 110 -0.72 10.34 21.04
C LYS A 110 0.29 9.23 21.26
N LYS A 111 -0.21 8.14 21.85
CA LYS A 111 0.57 6.90 21.98
C LYS A 111 0.91 6.38 20.58
N ALA A 112 2.09 5.76 20.48
CA ALA A 112 2.54 5.17 19.23
C ALA A 112 1.60 4.05 18.79
N ASP A 113 1.52 3.85 17.48
CA ASP A 113 0.64 2.85 16.89
C ASP A 113 1.13 1.44 17.24
N LEU A 114 0.22 0.61 17.76
CA LEU A 114 0.49 -0.79 18.07
C LEU A 114 0.26 -1.68 16.85
N ASN A 115 0.91 -1.33 15.74
CA ASN A 115 0.91 -2.08 14.49
C ASN A 115 2.34 -2.49 14.12
N GLU A 116 2.49 -3.62 13.46
CA GLU A 116 3.70 -3.94 12.72
C GLU A 116 3.38 -3.94 11.22
N ALA A 117 4.35 -3.58 10.39
CA ALA A 117 4.15 -3.51 8.95
C ALA A 117 5.34 -4.11 8.19
N PHE A 118 5.07 -4.48 6.94
CA PHE A 118 6.10 -4.85 5.99
C PHE A 118 5.87 -4.06 4.70
N ASN A 119 6.81 -3.17 4.40
CA ASN A 119 6.73 -2.29 3.24
C ASN A 119 7.61 -2.86 2.12
N TRP A 120 6.97 -3.25 1.03
CA TRP A 120 7.61 -3.61 -0.23
C TRP A 120 7.14 -2.68 -1.34
N GLY A 121 7.84 -2.67 -2.46
CA GLY A 121 7.41 -1.90 -3.61
C GLY A 121 7.76 -2.63 -4.89
N TYR A 122 7.46 -1.99 -6.01
CA TYR A 122 7.66 -2.57 -7.32
C TYR A 122 9.11 -3.03 -7.54
N GLU A 123 9.24 -4.22 -8.11
CA GLU A 123 10.50 -4.87 -8.47
C GLU A 123 10.51 -5.15 -9.97
N LYS A 124 11.32 -4.39 -10.70
CA LYS A 124 11.44 -4.49 -12.16
C LYS A 124 11.74 -5.92 -12.63
N ALA A 125 12.52 -6.68 -11.85
CA ALA A 125 12.92 -8.05 -12.19
C ALA A 125 11.78 -9.08 -12.11
N LEU A 126 10.66 -8.73 -11.48
CA LEU A 126 9.50 -9.63 -11.30
C LEU A 126 8.34 -9.31 -12.24
N ASP A 127 8.48 -8.29 -13.09
CA ASP A 127 7.45 -7.87 -14.04
C ASP A 127 7.78 -8.36 -15.46
N PRO A 128 7.08 -9.39 -15.96
CA PRO A 128 7.31 -9.92 -17.31
C PRO A 128 6.75 -9.01 -18.41
N GLU A 129 5.88 -8.05 -18.08
CA GLU A 129 5.25 -7.13 -19.05
C GLU A 129 5.98 -5.78 -19.11
N ARG A 130 7.06 -5.61 -18.36
CA ARG A 130 7.86 -4.40 -18.35
C ARG A 130 8.39 -4.09 -19.74
N ARG A 131 8.19 -2.85 -20.18
CA ARG A 131 8.79 -2.32 -21.41
C ARG A 131 10.14 -1.67 -21.06
N ASP A 132 11.16 -1.96 -21.86
CA ASP A 132 12.51 -1.38 -21.66
C ASP A 132 12.52 0.15 -21.74
N SER A 133 11.52 0.76 -22.37
CA SER A 133 11.36 2.22 -22.48
C SER A 133 11.00 2.93 -21.17
N ASP A 134 10.61 2.21 -20.12
CA ASP A 134 10.16 2.78 -18.84
C ASP A 134 11.33 3.09 -17.88
N ASP A 135 12.52 3.35 -18.45
CA ASP A 135 13.70 3.80 -17.73
C ASP A 135 13.62 5.29 -17.39
N GLU A 136 12.66 5.66 -16.55
CA GLU A 136 12.93 6.75 -15.61
C GLU A 136 13.84 6.19 -14.52
N GLU A 137 15.09 6.63 -14.57
CA GLU A 137 16.14 6.34 -13.62
C GLU A 137 15.81 6.97 -12.27
N THR A 138 14.83 6.41 -11.53
CA THR A 138 14.72 6.68 -10.09
C THR A 138 15.91 6.00 -9.41
N GLY A 139 17.03 6.72 -9.41
CA GLY A 139 18.35 6.25 -9.00
C GLY A 139 18.36 5.55 -7.65
N ASN A 140 18.46 4.22 -7.69
CA ASN A 140 19.41 3.41 -6.91
C ASN A 140 19.13 1.94 -7.23
N PRO A 141 20.15 1.12 -7.54
CA PRO A 141 19.99 -0.33 -7.53
C PRO A 141 19.50 -0.75 -6.14
N LEU A 142 18.38 -1.50 -6.10
CA LEU A 142 17.76 -1.98 -4.87
C LEU A 142 18.81 -2.79 -4.09
N PRO A 143 19.19 -2.37 -2.87
CA PRO A 143 20.13 -3.15 -2.09
C PRO A 143 19.40 -4.39 -1.56
N ILE A 144 19.79 -5.55 -2.08
CA ILE A 144 19.55 -6.89 -1.51
C ILE A 144 18.07 -7.34 -1.63
N PRO A 145 17.76 -8.64 -1.83
CA PRO A 145 16.40 -9.13 -1.60
C PRO A 145 16.00 -8.80 -0.16
N ILE A 146 15.02 -7.90 0.01
CA ILE A 146 14.49 -7.50 1.33
C ILE A 146 13.46 -8.52 1.83
N TYR A 147 13.32 -9.65 1.11
CA TYR A 147 12.50 -10.76 1.54
C TYR A 147 13.21 -11.51 2.65
N PRO A 148 12.48 -12.00 3.66
CA PRO A 148 13.04 -12.99 4.58
C PRO A 148 13.61 -14.13 3.75
N THR A 149 14.85 -14.54 4.04
CA THR A 149 15.55 -15.66 3.36
C THR A 149 14.89 -17.03 3.61
N SER A 150 13.72 -17.05 4.25
CA SER A 150 12.81 -18.19 4.41
C SER A 150 11.35 -17.74 4.29
N PRO A 151 10.59 -18.37 3.39
CA PRO A 151 9.77 -19.50 3.79
C PRO A 151 10.34 -20.83 3.25
N PRO A 152 9.95 -22.00 3.82
CA PRO A 152 10.49 -23.29 3.40
C PRO A 152 10.33 -23.46 1.88
N GLN A 153 11.45 -23.78 1.25
CA GLN A 153 11.57 -24.05 -0.17
C GLN A 153 10.45 -24.97 -0.65
N LYS A 154 9.79 -24.57 -1.73
CA LYS A 154 9.71 -25.36 -2.97
C LYS A 154 9.18 -24.48 -4.09
N ARG A 155 10.07 -24.15 -5.03
CA ARG A 155 9.67 -23.81 -6.40
C ARG A 155 9.15 -25.11 -7.05
N PRO A 156 7.90 -25.19 -7.54
CA PRO A 156 7.55 -26.23 -8.49
C PRO A 156 7.96 -25.76 -9.90
N ASN A 157 8.88 -26.51 -10.52
CA ASN A 157 9.04 -26.62 -11.97
C ASN A 157 8.72 -28.08 -12.33
N PRO A 158 8.23 -28.39 -13.54
CA PRO A 158 8.92 -28.10 -14.81
C PRO A 158 8.51 -26.79 -15.47
#